data_AF-A0A0G8AXY1-F1
#
_entry.id   AF-A0A0G8AXY1-F1
#
_cell.length_a   1.000
_cell.length_b   1.000
_cell.length_c   1.000
_cell.angle_alpha   90.00
_cell.angle_beta   90.00
_cell.angle_gamma   90.00
#
_symmetry.space_group_name_H-M   'P 1'
#
loop_
_entity.id
_entity.type
_entity.pdbx_description
1 polymer ?
#
loop_
_entity_poly.entity_id
_entity_poly.type
_entity_poly.pdbx_seq_one_letter_code
_entity_poly.pdbx_strand_id
1 'polypeptide(L)'
;MVLLLASLLDVHMRMALQEVSRERRRLIGGVVLLGMGLGLLATSFLLASGALLSWLVRGLGWGLVPALLAMGVLDLVLAGVVLRVGGVLLQGPYLVKTRAGLTKATRLIVGR
;
A
#
# COMPACT_ATOMS: atom_id res chain seq x y z
N MET A 1 -41.06 22.91 22.17
CA MET A 1 -39.73 22.35 22.47
C MET A 1 -39.39 21.10 21.65
N VAL A 2 -40.25 20.07 21.59
CA VAL A 2 -39.98 18.83 20.83
C VAL A 2 -39.74 19.05 19.32
N LEU A 3 -40.49 19.96 18.69
CA LEU A 3 -40.33 20.33 17.27
C LEU A 3 -38.97 20.97 16.95
N LEU A 4 -38.41 21.77 17.86
CA LEU A 4 -37.10 22.41 17.68
C LEU A 4 -35.96 21.39 17.80
N LEU A 5 -36.08 20.46 18.75
CA LEU A 5 -35.12 19.36 18.91
C LEU A 5 -35.09 18.44 17.69
N ALA A 6 -36.27 18.09 17.14
CA ALA A 6 -36.38 17.28 15.93
C ALA A 6 -35.77 17.98 14.71
N SER A 7 -35.94 19.31 14.58
CA SER A 7 -35.35 20.11 13.50
C SER A 7 -33.83 20.17 13.57
N LEU A 8 -33.24 20.41 14.74
CA LEU A 8 -31.78 20.45 14.92
C LEU A 8 -31.14 19.08 14.64
N LEU A 9 -31.84 17.99 15.00
CA LEU A 9 -31.39 16.63 14.78
C LEU A 9 -31.44 16.24 13.30
N ASP A 10 -32.47 16.65 12.55
CA ASP A 10 -32.55 16.44 11.10
C ASP A 10 -31.44 17.21 10.36
N VAL A 11 -31.13 18.43 10.77
CA VAL A 11 -30.04 19.24 10.17
C VAL A 11 -28.67 18.61 10.42
N HIS A 12 -28.37 18.19 11.67
CA HIS A 12 -27.09 17.51 11.97
C HIS A 12 -26.97 16.18 11.23
N MET A 13 -28.07 15.42 11.12
CA MET A 13 -28.05 14.15 10.41
C MET A 13 -27.84 14.34 8.91
N ARG A 14 -28.48 15.34 8.28
CA ARG A 14 -28.24 15.68 6.88
C ARG A 14 -26.82 16.16 6.63
N MET A 15 -26.29 17.02 7.50
CA MET A 15 -24.90 17.48 7.45
C MET A 15 -23.93 16.30 7.58
N ALA A 16 -24.15 15.41 8.55
CA ALA A 16 -23.30 14.22 8.74
C ALA A 16 -23.32 13.29 7.52
N LEU A 17 -24.49 13.04 6.92
CA LEU A 17 -24.59 12.23 5.71
C LEU A 17 -23.90 12.87 4.50
N GLN A 18 -23.98 14.20 4.37
CA GLN A 18 -23.28 14.93 3.32
C GLN A 18 -21.75 14.86 3.49
N GLU A 19 -21.24 15.06 4.70
CA GLU A 19 -19.82 14.95 5.03
C GLU A 19 -19.29 13.55 4.68
N VAL A 20 -20.01 12.50 5.11
CA VAL A 20 -19.65 11.11 4.84
C VAL A 20 -19.68 10.81 3.34
N SER A 21 -20.67 11.32 2.59
CA SER A 21 -20.73 11.11 1.14
C SER A 21 -19.55 11.76 0.40
N ARG A 22 -19.14 12.95 0.85
CA ARG A 22 -18.00 13.69 0.29
C ARG A 22 -16.68 13.00 0.59
N GLU A 23 -16.51 12.54 1.82
CA GLU A 23 -15.33 11.80 2.26
C GLU A 23 -15.23 10.44 1.58
N ARG A 24 -16.34 9.72 1.41
CA ARG A 24 -16.40 8.47 0.64
C ARG A 24 -15.93 8.68 -0.80
N ARG A 25 -16.37 9.75 -1.48
CA ARG A 25 -15.94 10.05 -2.84
C ARG A 25 -14.45 10.36 -2.92
N ARG A 26 -13.92 11.11 -1.95
CA ARG A 26 -12.47 11.39 -1.83
C ARG A 26 -11.67 10.11 -1.60
N LEU A 27 -12.15 9.23 -0.72
CA LEU A 27 -11.51 7.95 -0.41
C LEU A 27 -11.52 6.99 -1.60
N ILE A 28 -12.65 6.84 -2.31
CA ILE A 28 -12.73 5.99 -3.51
C ILE A 28 -11.78 6.52 -4.58
N GLY A 29 -11.83 7.82 -4.87
CA GLY A 29 -10.92 8.44 -5.86
C GLY A 29 -9.46 8.28 -5.46
N GLY A 30 -9.15 8.50 -4.18
CA GLY A 30 -7.81 8.31 -3.64
C GLY A 30 -7.30 6.88 -3.74
N VAL A 31 -8.12 5.89 -3.36
CA VAL A 31 -7.78 4.46 -3.43
C VAL A 31 -7.58 4.02 -4.89
N VAL A 32 -8.42 4.48 -5.81
CA VAL A 32 -8.26 4.15 -7.24
C VAL A 32 -6.94 4.72 -7.79
N LEU A 33 -6.64 5.99 -7.51
CA LEU A 33 -5.39 6.62 -7.96
C LEU A 33 -4.16 5.99 -7.31
N LEU A 34 -4.21 5.66 -6.01
CA LEU A 34 -3.14 4.96 -5.31
C LEU A 34 -2.93 3.55 -5.89
N GLY A 35 -4.01 2.81 -6.17
CA GLY A 35 -3.94 1.50 -6.80
C GLY A 35 -3.33 1.58 -8.20
N MET A 36 -3.73 2.56 -9.01
CA MET A 36 -3.15 2.79 -10.33
C MET A 36 -1.67 3.17 -10.26
N GLY A 37 -1.31 4.06 -9.33
CA GLY A 37 0.08 4.46 -9.09
C GLY A 37 0.96 3.29 -8.65
N LEU A 38 0.49 2.48 -7.69
CA LEU A 38 1.17 1.26 -7.27
C LEU A 38 1.31 0.25 -8.42
N GLY A 39 0.26 0.10 -9.24
CA GLY A 39 0.31 -0.73 -10.44
C GLY A 39 1.37 -0.27 -11.44
N LEU A 40 1.41 1.03 -11.74
CA LEU A 40 2.42 1.62 -12.63
C LEU A 40 3.83 1.46 -12.07
N LEU A 41 4.03 1.65 -10.76
CA LEU A 41 5.32 1.40 -10.10
C LEU A 41 5.75 -0.06 -10.21
N ALA A 42 4.83 -1.01 -9.99
CA ALA A 42 5.11 -2.43 -10.13
C ALA A 42 5.47 -2.81 -11.57
N THR A 43 4.71 -2.32 -12.56
CA THR A 43 5.02 -2.55 -13.98
C THR A 43 6.35 -1.91 -14.38
N SER A 44 6.63 -0.68 -13.94
CA SER A 44 7.89 0.00 -14.20
C SER A 44 9.08 -0.76 -13.62
N PHE A 45 8.95 -1.29 -12.40
CA PHE A 45 9.98 -2.12 -11.77
C PHE A 45 10.25 -3.40 -12.59
N LEU A 46 9.20 -4.11 -13.01
CA LEU A 46 9.35 -5.31 -13.85
C LEU A 46 10.04 -5.02 -15.19
N LEU A 47 9.65 -3.93 -15.85
CA LEU A 47 10.27 -3.50 -17.11
C LEU A 47 11.73 -3.10 -16.91
N ALA A 48 12.05 -2.40 -15.83
CA ALA A 48 13.42 -2.03 -15.47
C ALA A 48 14.29 -3.27 -15.21
N SER A 49 13.77 -4.27 -14.48
CA SER A 49 14.47 -5.54 -14.26
C SER A 49 14.69 -6.29 -15.58
N GLY A 50 13.69 -6.36 -16.46
CA GLY A 50 13.85 -6.98 -17.77
C GLY A 50 14.88 -6.26 -18.65
N ALA A 51 14.84 -4.93 -18.67
CA ALA A 51 15.80 -4.09 -19.39
C ALA A 51 17.22 -4.30 -18.87
N LEU A 52 17.41 -4.29 -17.55
CA LEU A 52 18.71 -4.50 -16.90
C LEU A 52 19.27 -5.89 -17.25
N LEU A 53 18.45 -6.94 -17.18
CA LEU A 53 18.88 -8.29 -17.56
C LEU A 53 19.30 -8.35 -19.03
N SER A 54 18.51 -7.74 -19.92
CA SER A 54 18.84 -7.69 -21.35
C SER A 54 20.12 -6.91 -21.63
N TRP A 55 20.42 -5.86 -20.85
CA TRP A 55 21.65 -5.10 -20.96
C TRP A 55 22.86 -5.88 -20.44
N LEU A 56 22.72 -6.64 -19.35
CA LEU A 56 23.76 -7.55 -18.87
C LEU A 56 24.13 -8.58 -19.95
N VAL A 57 23.12 -9.20 -20.56
CA VAL A 57 23.36 -10.26 -21.56
C VAL A 57 23.86 -9.70 -22.88
N ARG A 58 23.21 -8.67 -23.44
CA ARG A 58 23.52 -8.16 -24.79
C ARG A 58 24.54 -7.03 -24.81
N GLY A 59 24.56 -6.20 -23.77
CA GLY A 59 25.47 -5.06 -23.65
C GLY A 59 26.83 -5.47 -23.07
N LEU A 60 26.84 -6.21 -21.96
CA LEU A 60 28.08 -6.70 -21.34
C LEU A 60 28.53 -8.08 -21.84
N GLY A 61 27.72 -8.75 -22.66
CA GLY A 61 28.05 -10.06 -23.21
C GLY A 61 28.02 -11.19 -22.17
N TRP A 62 27.33 -11.01 -21.04
CA TRP A 62 27.26 -12.04 -20.02
C TRP A 62 26.43 -13.24 -20.50
N GLY A 63 26.80 -14.43 -20.04
CA GLY A 63 25.94 -15.60 -20.19
C GLY A 63 24.61 -15.42 -19.45
N LEU A 64 23.56 -16.10 -19.92
CA LEU A 64 22.22 -15.98 -19.33
C LEU A 64 22.19 -16.39 -17.85
N VAL A 65 22.86 -17.50 -17.50
CA VAL A 65 22.92 -18.01 -16.12
C VAL A 65 23.59 -17.03 -15.15
N PRO A 66 24.81 -16.51 -15.40
CA PRO A 66 25.42 -15.54 -14.48
C PRO A 66 24.64 -14.22 -14.41
N ALA A 67 24.00 -13.78 -15.49
CA ALA A 67 23.15 -12.59 -15.46
C ALA A 67 21.91 -12.78 -14.58
N LEU A 68 21.26 -13.94 -14.67
CA LEU A 68 20.13 -14.30 -13.80
C LEU A 68 20.54 -14.43 -12.32
N LEU A 69 21.70 -15.01 -12.04
CA LEU A 69 22.22 -15.10 -10.67
C LEU A 69 22.50 -13.71 -10.08
N ALA A 70 23.11 -12.82 -10.87
CA ALA A 70 23.36 -11.44 -10.43
C ALA A 70 22.06 -10.68 -10.15
N MET A 71 21.04 -10.85 -11.00
CA MET A 71 19.71 -10.27 -10.77
C MET A 71 19.05 -10.85 -9.52
N GLY A 72 19.14 -12.16 -9.29
CA GLY A 72 18.60 -12.79 -8.08
C GLY A 72 19.26 -12.25 -6.80
N VAL A 73 20.58 -12.04 -6.81
CA VAL A 73 21.28 -11.40 -5.68
C VAL A 73 20.83 -9.95 -5.50
N LEU A 74 20.70 -9.18 -6.59
CA LEU A 74 20.21 -7.80 -6.55
C LEU A 74 18.81 -7.73 -5.93
N ASP A 75 17.88 -8.57 -6.39
CA ASP A 75 16.51 -8.63 -5.89
C ASP A 75 16.45 -9.03 -4.41
N LEU A 76 17.29 -9.98 -3.96
CA LEU A 76 17.39 -10.36 -2.55
C LEU A 76 17.87 -9.19 -1.67
N VAL A 77 18.87 -8.45 -2.12
CA VAL A 77 19.36 -7.26 -1.41
C VAL A 77 18.27 -6.19 -1.36
N LEU A 78 17.61 -5.93 -2.48
CA LEU A 78 16.52 -4.96 -2.55
C LEU A 78 15.37 -5.34 -1.62
N ALA A 79 14.95 -6.62 -1.65
CA ALA A 79 13.91 -7.15 -0.76
C ALA A 79 14.32 -7.00 0.71
N GLY A 80 15.57 -7.30 1.06
CA GLY A 80 16.12 -7.10 2.40
C GLY A 80 16.02 -5.64 2.87
N VAL A 81 16.39 -4.69 2.01
CA VAL A 81 16.30 -3.25 2.30
C VAL A 81 14.84 -2.81 2.46
N VAL A 82 13.96 -3.19 1.53
CA VAL A 82 12.54 -2.82 1.57
C VAL A 82 11.86 -3.37 2.82
N LEU A 83 12.12 -4.64 3.17
CA LEU A 83 11.58 -5.25 4.40
C LEU A 83 12.15 -4.59 5.65
N ARG A 84 13.43 -4.21 5.66
CA ARG A 84 14.04 -3.52 6.80
C ARG A 84 13.43 -2.14 7.00
N VAL A 85 13.34 -1.34 5.93
CA VAL A 85 12.75 0.01 5.97
C VAL A 85 11.26 -0.07 6.33
N GLY A 86 10.51 -0.98 5.70
CA GLY A 86 9.11 -1.23 6.04
C GLY A 86 8.93 -1.65 7.50
N GLY A 87 9.79 -2.54 8.01
CA GLY A 87 9.79 -2.95 9.41
C GLY A 87 10.05 -1.79 10.37
N VAL A 88 11.02 -0.92 10.09
CA VAL A 88 11.32 0.26 10.91
C VAL A 88 10.17 1.27 10.89
N LEU A 89 9.60 1.54 9.71
CA LEU A 89 8.48 2.46 9.56
C LEU A 89 7.22 1.95 10.26
N LEU A 90 7.00 0.63 10.24
CA LEU A 90 5.89 0.04 10.98
C LEU A 90 6.12 0.16 12.48
N GLN A 91 7.34 -0.05 13.02
CA GLN A 91 7.65 -0.05 14.46
C GLN A 91 7.37 1.24 15.27
N GLY A 92 6.76 2.29 14.69
CA GLY A 92 6.36 3.50 15.41
C GLY A 92 5.43 3.23 16.61
N PRO A 93 5.32 4.14 17.59
CA PRO A 93 4.52 3.98 18.81
C PRO A 93 3.02 3.92 18.47
N TYR A 94 2.53 2.72 18.17
CA TYR A 94 1.11 2.50 17.94
C TYR A 94 0.33 2.78 19.22
N LEU A 95 -0.71 3.62 19.14
CA LEU A 95 -1.74 3.75 20.17
C LEU A 95 -2.24 2.35 20.57
N VAL A 96 -2.35 2.09 21.88
CA VAL A 96 -2.68 0.76 22.45
C VAL A 96 -3.96 0.17 21.84
N LYS A 97 -4.91 1.02 21.42
CA LYS A 97 -6.15 0.61 20.74
C LYS A 97 -5.93 0.07 19.32
N THR A 98 -4.89 0.50 18.59
CA THR A 98 -4.59 0.06 17.22
C THR A 98 -3.84 -1.27 17.19
N ARG A 99 -3.03 -1.57 18.22
CA ARG A 99 -2.33 -2.87 18.35
C ARG A 99 -3.32 -4.02 18.49
N ALA A 100 -4.39 -3.83 19.26
CA ALA A 100 -5.44 -4.84 19.47
C ALA A 100 -6.25 -5.11 18.19
N GLY A 101 -6.50 -4.06 17.38
CA GLY A 101 -7.17 -4.19 16.09
C GLY A 101 -6.31 -4.89 15.04
N LEU A 102 -5.02 -4.52 14.95
CA LEU A 102 -4.08 -5.17 14.04
C LEU A 102 -3.84 -6.63 14.41
N THR A 103 -3.61 -6.96 15.69
CA THR A 103 -3.45 -8.37 16.09
C THR A 103 -4.68 -9.20 15.75
N LYS A 104 -5.90 -8.67 15.88
CA LYS A 104 -7.12 -9.38 15.49
C LYS A 104 -7.22 -9.58 13.97
N ALA A 105 -6.89 -8.55 13.18
CA ALA A 105 -6.93 -8.61 11.72
C ALA A 105 -5.82 -9.52 11.15
N THR A 106 -4.61 -9.47 11.69
CA THR A 106 -3.52 -10.36 11.31
C THR A 106 -3.82 -11.81 11.71
N ARG A 107 -4.45 -12.04 12.88
CA ARG A 107 -4.90 -13.38 13.30
C ARG A 107 -5.93 -13.97 12.34
N LEU A 108 -6.86 -13.14 11.88
CA LEU A 108 -7.88 -13.51 10.88
C LEU A 108 -7.28 -13.88 9.51
N ILE A 109 -6.18 -13.25 9.11
CA ILE A 109 -5.52 -13.52 7.82
C ILE A 109 -4.54 -14.71 7.92
N VAL A 110 -3.87 -14.88 9.07
CA VAL A 110 -2.86 -15.93 9.28
C VAL A 110 -3.47 -17.28 9.69
N GLY A 111 -4.78 -17.35 9.97
CA GLY A 111 -5.49 -18.61 10.16
C GLY A 111 -5.10 -19.41 11.41
N ARG A 112 -4.59 -18.73 12.45
CA ARG A 112 -4.42 -19.25 13.81
C ARG A 112 -4.83 -18.23 14.83
#